data_AF-A0AAW3CBN7-F1
#
_entry.id   AF-A0AAW3CBN7-F1
#
_cell.length_a   1.000
_cell.length_b   1.000
_cell.length_c   1.000
_cell.angle_alpha   90.00
_cell.angle_beta   90.00
_cell.angle_gamma   90.00
#
_symmetry.space_group_name_H-M   'P 1'
#
loop_
_entity.id
_entity.type
_entity.pdbx_description
1 polymer ?
#
loop_
_entity_poly.entity_id
_entity_poly.type
_entity_poly.pdbx_seq_one_letter_code
_entity_poly.pdbx_strand_id
1 'polypeptide(L)' 'MSDAEYGELLQRFPDFAVLAPNRSMTPELRWHGARRVLQSFNYPNHPDDVRNPFGVAGHNAMTDSVPFHVLCLLFILSR' A
#
# COMPACT_ATOMS: atom_id res chain seq x y z
N MET A 1 6.44 7.14 -11.07
CA MET A 1 7.36 6.86 -9.95
C MET A 1 8.76 6.72 -10.52
N SER A 2 9.74 7.40 -9.93
CA SER A 2 11.16 7.23 -10.26
C SER A 2 11.75 6.01 -9.55
N ASP A 3 12.89 5.49 -10.03
CA ASP A 3 13.57 4.35 -9.41
C ASP A 3 14.00 4.64 -7.96
N ALA A 4 14.35 5.90 -7.66
CA ALA A 4 14.68 6.33 -6.31
C ALA A 4 13.47 6.28 -5.38
N GLU A 5 12.31 6.78 -5.83
CA GLU A 5 11.04 6.70 -5.07
C GLU A 5 10.62 5.24 -4.86
N TYR A 6 10.76 4.40 -5.88
CA TYR A 6 10.46 2.96 -5.78
C TYR A 6 11.39 2.25 -4.77
N GLY A 7 12.69 2.57 -4.80
CA GLY A 7 13.67 2.01 -3.87
C GLY A 7 13.38 2.40 -2.42
N GLU A 8 13.06 3.67 -2.17
CA GLU A 8 12.66 4.13 -0.83
C GLU A 8 11.35 3.47 -0.38
N LEU A 9 10.36 3.37 -1.28
CA LEU A 9 9.08 2.72 -0.99
C LEU A 9 9.27 1.25 -0.61
N LEU A 10 10.12 0.53 -1.35
CA LEU A 10 10.43 -0.87 -1.07
C LEU A 10 11.10 -1.07 0.29
N GLN A 11 12.01 -0.16 0.68
CA GLN A 11 12.70 -0.22 1.98
C GLN A 11 11.77 0.08 3.15
N ARG A 12 10.86 1.04 2.99
CA ARG A 12 9.96 1.49 4.07
C ARG A 12 8.69 0.66 4.17
N PHE A 13 8.29 -0.03 3.10
CA PHE A 13 7.07 -0.81 3.05
C PHE A 13 6.90 -1.81 4.21
N PRO A 14 7.93 -2.57 4.63
CA PRO A 14 7.82 -3.49 5.76
C PRO A 14 7.45 -2.83 7.10
N ASP A 15 7.77 -1.55 7.30
CA ASP A 15 7.46 -0.81 8.54
C ASP A 15 5.95 -0.56 8.73
N PHE A 16 5.19 -0.64 7.63
CA PHE A 16 3.75 -0.38 7.61
C PHE A 16 2.93 -1.63 7.29
N ALA A 17 3.56 -2.65 6.73
CA ALA A 17 2.91 -3.87 6.30
C ALA A 17 2.60 -4.80 7.48
N VAL A 18 1.55 -5.60 7.31
CA VAL A 18 1.23 -6.75 8.16
C VAL A 18 1.55 -8.03 7.39
N LEU A 19 1.93 -9.08 8.11
CA LEU A 19 2.08 -10.39 7.48
C LEU A 19 0.69 -10.95 7.18
N ALA A 20 0.42 -11.22 5.90
CA ALA A 20 -0.80 -11.92 5.53
C ALA A 20 -0.77 -13.33 6.13
N PRO A 21 -1.88 -13.82 6.73
CA PRO A 21 -1.97 -15.14 7.33
C PRO A 21 -1.98 -16.28 6.29
N ASN A 22 -1.77 -15.97 5.01
CA ASN A 22 -1.68 -16.96 3.94
C ASN A 22 -0.30 -17.67 3.95
N ARG A 23 -0.21 -18.77 3.17
CA ARG A 23 0.97 -19.67 3.14
C ARG A 23 2.30 -19.00 2.81
N SER A 24 2.30 -17.79 2.24
CA SER A 24 3.51 -17.12 1.76
C SER A 24 4.10 -16.11 2.73
N MET A 25 3.44 -15.80 3.87
CA MET A 25 3.85 -14.72 4.78
C MET A 25 4.24 -13.44 4.01
N THR A 26 3.51 -13.14 2.95
CA THR A 26 3.77 -11.97 2.12
C THR A 26 3.35 -10.72 2.87
N PRO A 27 4.19 -9.68 2.95
CA PRO A 27 3.77 -8.44 3.57
C PRO A 27 2.69 -7.77 2.73
N GLU A 28 1.58 -7.44 3.38
CA GLU A 28 0.45 -6.73 2.79
C GLU A 28 0.15 -5.47 3.60
N LEU A 29 -0.44 -4.47 2.97
CA LEU A 29 -0.80 -3.20 3.60
C LEU A 29 -2.29 -3.13 3.86
N ARG A 30 -2.69 -2.80 5.09
CA ARG A 30 -4.05 -2.32 5.35
C ARG A 30 -4.21 -0.89 4.83
N TRP A 31 -5.44 -0.44 4.60
CA TRP A 31 -5.71 0.92 4.11
C TRP A 31 -5.11 2.00 5.01
N HIS A 32 -5.12 1.79 6.33
CA HIS A 32 -4.44 2.66 7.29
C HIS A 32 -2.93 2.73 7.07
N GLY A 33 -2.29 1.60 6.78
CA GLY A 33 -0.85 1.54 6.49
C GLY A 33 -0.54 2.25 5.17
N ALA A 34 -1.33 2.01 4.13
CA ALA A 34 -1.15 2.68 2.84
C ALA A 34 -1.30 4.20 2.96
N ARG A 35 -2.27 4.67 3.77
CA ARG A 35 -2.42 6.09 4.09
C ARG A 35 -1.17 6.66 4.77
N ARG A 36 -0.59 5.96 5.75
CA ARG A 36 0.64 6.41 6.43
C ARG A 36 1.85 6.44 5.50
N VAL A 37 1.93 5.48 4.57
CA VAL A 37 2.96 5.48 3.53
C VAL A 37 2.79 6.69 2.60
N LEU A 38 1.59 6.92 2.06
CA LEU A 38 1.33 8.09 1.20
C LEU A 38 1.65 9.40 1.93
N GLN A 39 1.28 9.51 3.21
CA GLN A 39 1.63 10.66 4.05
C GLN A 39 3.15 10.83 4.19
N SER A 40 3.93 9.75 4.35
CA SER A 40 5.39 9.85 4.51
C SER A 40 6.12 10.29 3.25
N PHE A 41 5.51 10.12 2.08
CA PHE A 41 6.02 10.57 0.78
C PHE A 41 5.38 11.90 0.32
N ASN A 42 4.57 12.55 1.15
CA ASN A 42 3.82 13.78 0.83
C ASN A 42 2.83 13.63 -0.36
N TYR A 43 2.26 12.44 -0.55
CA TYR A 43 1.19 12.21 -1.54
C TYR A 43 -0.20 12.49 -0.95
N PRO A 44 -1.19 12.80 -1.80
CA PRO A 44 -2.60 12.83 -1.41
C PRO A 44 -2.99 11.55 -0.67
N ASN A 45 -3.61 11.69 0.50
CA ASN A 45 -3.88 10.58 1.40
C ASN A 45 -5.28 10.67 2.05
N HIS A 46 -6.22 11.33 1.37
CA HIS A 46 -7.60 11.40 1.84
C HIS A 46 -8.15 9.97 2.03
N PRO A 47 -8.78 9.64 3.18
CA PRO A 47 -9.19 8.27 3.47
C PRO A 47 -10.04 7.63 2.37
N ASP A 48 -10.94 8.38 1.75
CA ASP A 48 -11.81 7.87 0.69
C ASP A 48 -11.03 7.54 -0.59
N ASP A 49 -10.04 8.36 -0.94
CA ASP A 49 -9.18 8.14 -2.11
C ASP A 49 -8.26 6.93 -1.92
N VAL A 50 -7.77 6.74 -0.69
CA VAL A 50 -6.93 5.60 -0.33
C VAL A 50 -7.76 4.32 -0.23
N ARG A 51 -9.00 4.39 0.25
CA ARG A 51 -9.86 3.22 0.50
C ARG A 51 -10.56 2.69 -0.74
N ASN A 52 -10.96 3.55 -1.67
CA ASN A 52 -11.61 3.16 -2.92
C ASN A 52 -10.84 2.05 -3.70
N PRO A 53 -9.52 2.16 -3.93
CA PRO A 53 -8.73 1.14 -4.63
C PRO A 53 -8.60 -0.19 -3.87
N PHE A 54 -8.77 -0.19 -2.54
CA PHE A 54 -8.86 -1.41 -1.73
C PHE A 54 -10.16 -2.19 -1.98
N GLY A 55 -11.16 -1.59 -2.62
CA GLY A 55 -12.39 -2.30 -3.01
C GLY A 55 -12.29 -3.06 -4.33
N VAL A 56 -11.24 -2.83 -5.14
CA VAL A 56 -11.24 -3.19 -6.58
C VAL A 56 -10.11 -4.13 -6.98
N ALA A 57 -8.91 -4.05 -6.39
CA ALA A 57 -7.75 -4.82 -6.84
C ALA A 57 -6.94 -5.45 -5.70
N GLY A 58 -6.75 -6.77 -5.75
CA GLY A 58 -5.84 -7.50 -4.85
C GLY A 58 -6.21 -7.46 -3.37
N HIS A 59 -7.47 -7.10 -3.05
CA HIS A 59 -7.97 -7.03 -1.68
C HIS A 59 -8.06 -8.41 -1.04
N ASN A 60 -7.37 -8.56 0.07
CA ASN A 60 -7.51 -9.70 0.94
C ASN A 60 -8.65 -9.42 1.93
N ALA A 61 -9.83 -9.99 1.64
CA ALA A 61 -11.03 -9.81 2.44
C ALA A 61 -10.89 -10.30 3.90
N MET A 62 -9.94 -11.20 4.18
CA MET A 62 -9.72 -11.70 5.54
C MET A 62 -8.96 -10.69 6.41
N THR A 63 -8.03 -9.94 5.82
CA THR A 63 -7.12 -9.04 6.55
C THR A 63 -7.33 -7.56 6.26
N ASP A 64 -8.25 -7.25 5.35
CA ASP A 64 -8.54 -5.91 4.83
C ASP A 64 -7.27 -5.21 4.33
N SER A 65 -6.49 -5.94 3.52
CA SER A 65 -5.17 -5.52 3.04
C SER A 65 -4.95 -5.75 1.55
N VAL A 66 -3.93 -5.10 1.00
CA VAL A 66 -3.51 -5.21 -0.41
C VAL A 66 -2.01 -5.47 -0.50
N PRO A 67 -1.55 -6.16 -1.56
CA PRO A 67 -0.13 -6.41 -1.77
C PRO A 67 0.64 -5.16 -2.23
N PHE A 68 1.97 -5.19 -2.10
CA PHE A 68 2.88 -4.09 -2.49
C PHE A 68 2.63 -3.53 -3.89
N HIS A 69 2.39 -4.39 -4.89
CA HIS A 69 2.19 -3.93 -6.26
C HIS A 69 0.93 -3.06 -6.42
N VAL A 70 -0.11 -3.26 -5.60
CA VAL A 70 -1.31 -2.40 -5.58
C VAL A 70 -0.98 -1.03 -5.00
N LEU A 71 -0.10 -0.96 -3.99
CA LEU A 71 0.43 0.31 -3.49
C LEU A 71 1.23 1.06 -4.56
N CYS A 72 2.07 0.36 -5.33
CA CYS A 72 2.80 0.98 -6.44
C CYS A 72 1.85 1.63 -7.46
N LEU A 73 0.72 0.98 -7.77
CA LEU A 73 -0.32 1.55 -8.63
C LEU A 73 -0.95 2.80 -8.02
N LEU A 74 -1.20 2.80 -6.71
CA LEU A 74 -1.70 3.98 -6.01
C LEU A 74 -0.77 5.19 -6.16
N PHE A 75 0.52 5.00 -5.96
CA PHE A 75 1.51 6.07 -6.13
C PHE A 75 1.57 6.61 -7.57
N ILE A 76 1.32 5.76 -8.56
CA ILE A 76 1.25 6.18 -9.97
C ILE A 76 -0.03 6.98 -10.24
N LEU A 77 -1.16 6.58 -9.65
CA LEU A 77 -2.47 7.21 -9.85
C LEU A 77 -2.68 8.49 -9.02
N SER A 78 -2.01 8.62 -7.88
CA SER A 78 -2.09 9.78 -6.99
C SER A 78 -1.11 10.91 -7.36
N ARG A 79 -0.44 10.79 -8.51
CA ARG A 79 0.46 11.79 -9.08
C ARG A 79 -0.30 12.69 -10.05
#